data_AF-A0A963VCA1-F1
#
_entry.id   AF-A0A963VCA1-F1
#
_cell.length_a   1.000
_cell.length_b   1.000
_cell.length_c   1.000
_cell.angle_alpha   90.00
_cell.angle_beta   90.00
_cell.angle_gamma   90.00
#
_symmetry.space_group_name_H-M   'P 1'
#
loop_
_entity.id
_entity.type
_entity.pdbx_description
1 polymer ?
#
loop_
_entity_poly.entity_id
_entity_poly.type
_entity_poly.pdbx_seq_one_letter_code
_entity_poly.pdbx_strand_id
1 'polypeptide(L)' 'MTDNVWKRNEIDSPCIKICTVHPEARICIGCHRTIDEIAGW' A
#
# COMPACT_ATOMS: atom_id res chain seq x y z
N MET A 1 -3.80 -4.83 27.68
CA MET A 1 -4.93 -4.51 26.78
C MET A 1 -4.79 -5.42 25.58
N THR A 2 -5.62 -6.45 25.49
CA THR A 2 -5.60 -7.43 24.41
C THR A 2 -6.44 -6.86 23.26
N ASP A 3 -5.77 -6.13 22.39
CA ASP A 3 -6.26 -5.73 21.07
C ASP A 3 -6.48 -6.97 20.19
N ASN A 4 -7.51 -7.76 20.50
CA ASN A 4 -8.11 -8.68 19.54
C ASN A 4 -8.97 -7.85 18.57
N VAL A 5 -8.29 -6.98 17.82
CA VAL A 5 -8.90 -6.16 16.78
C VAL A 5 -9.18 -7.09 15.60
N TRP A 6 -10.47 -7.35 15.38
CA TRP A 6 -11.08 -7.87 14.14
C TRP A 6 -10.08 -8.08 12.99
N LYS A 7 -9.50 -9.28 12.89
CA LYS A 7 -8.72 -9.68 11.71
C LYS A 7 -9.68 -10.08 10.61
N ARG A 8 -9.88 -9.18 9.64
CA ARG A 8 -10.50 -9.55 8.37
C ARG A 8 -9.49 -10.36 7.56
N ASN A 9 -9.96 -11.32 6.78
CA ASN A 9 -9.11 -12.08 5.86
C ASN A 9 -8.87 -11.26 4.57
N GLU A 10 -8.55 -9.98 4.73
CA GLU A 10 -8.21 -9.07 3.65
C GLU A 10 -6.71 -9.18 3.37
N ILE A 11 -6.31 -8.87 2.13
CA ILE A 11 -4.90 -8.80 1.79
C ILE A 11 -4.32 -7.58 2.52
N ASP A 12 -3.27 -7.79 3.31
CA ASP A 12 -2.60 -6.70 4.00
C ASP A 12 -2.07 -5.67 2.99
N SER A 13 -2.32 -4.39 3.25
CA SER A 13 -1.81 -3.32 2.41
C SER A 13 -0.27 -3.34 2.39
N PRO A 14 0.40 -3.42 1.23
CA PRO A 14 1.86 -3.36 1.13
C PRO A 14 2.42 -1.95 1.38
N CYS A 15 1.60 -1.00 1.85
CA CYS A 15 2.01 0.37 2.09
C CYS A 15 2.91 0.49 3.33
N ILE A 16 4.16 0.89 3.11
CA ILE A 16 5.12 1.18 4.19
C ILE A 16 5.09 2.65 4.66
N LYS A 17 3.99 3.37 4.39
CA LYS A 17 3.79 4.80 4.71
C LYS A 17 4.79 5.75 4.07
N ILE A 18 5.37 5.34 2.94
CA ILE A 18 6.19 6.18 2.07
C ILE A 18 5.40 6.44 0.79
N CYS A 19 5.11 7.71 0.51
CA CYS A 19 4.28 8.14 -0.63
C CYS A 19 5.12 9.00 -1.61
N THR A 20 6.24 8.44 -2.08
CA THR A 20 7.08 9.08 -3.10
C THR A 20 7.02 8.25 -4.37
N VAL A 21 6.74 8.90 -5.50
CA VAL A 21 6.58 8.25 -6.80
C VAL A 21 7.84 8.45 -7.64
N HIS A 22 8.30 7.38 -8.30
CA HIS A 22 9.30 7.46 -9.34
C HIS A 22 8.65 7.94 -10.64
N PRO A 23 8.97 9.14 -11.16
CA PRO A 23 8.23 9.75 -12.26
C PRO A 23 8.35 8.98 -13.58
N GLU A 24 9.53 8.42 -13.90
CA GLU A 24 9.76 7.69 -15.16
C GLU A 24 9.08 6.32 -15.15
N ALA A 25 9.25 5.54 -14.08
CA ALA A 25 8.64 4.23 -13.93
C ALA A 25 7.14 4.28 -13.56
N ARG A 26 6.62 5.44 -13.15
CA ARG A 26 5.24 5.64 -12.63
C ARG A 26 4.83 4.63 -11.55
N ILE A 27 5.75 4.35 -10.63
CA ILE A 27 5.53 3.47 -9.47
C ILE A 27 5.80 4.22 -8.16
N CYS A 28 5.12 3.80 -7.09
CA CYS A 28 5.46 4.22 -5.73
C CYS A 28 6.77 3.54 -5.29
N ILE A 29 7.75 4.30 -4.81
CA ILE A 29 9.06 3.80 -4.34
C ILE A 29 8.89 3.00 -3.03
N GLY A 30 7.82 3.24 -2.27
CA GLY A 30 7.55 2.52 -1.02
C GLY A 30 7.00 1.13 -1.27
N CYS A 31 5.77 1.05 -1.78
CA CYS A 31 5.08 -0.23 -1.99
C CYS A 31 5.39 -0.90 -3.34
N HIS A 32 6.16 -0.24 -4.22
CA HIS A 32 6.52 -0.74 -5.57
C HIS A 32 5.30 -1.05 -6.46
N ARG A 33 4.13 -0.51 -6.13
CA ARG A 33 2.92 -0.60 -6.95
C ARG A 33 2.82 0.58 -7.92
N THR A 34 2.16 0.35 -9.05
CA THR A 34 1.88 1.40 -10.03
C THR A 34 0.84 2.37 -9.47
N ILE A 35 0.86 3.61 -9.94
CA ILE A 35 -0.16 4.61 -9.53
C ILE A 35 -1.56 4.13 -9.91
N ASP A 36 -1.70 3.51 -11.09
CA ASP A 36 -2.98 3.01 -11.59
C ASP A 36 -3.54 1.89 -10.69
N GLU A 37 -2.69 1.03 -10.13
CA GLU A 37 -3.10 0.00 -9.15
C GLU A 37 -3.56 0.64 -7.83
N ILE A 38 -2.79 1.62 -7.32
CA ILE A 38 -3.09 2.30 -6.05
C ILE A 38 -4.40 3.11 -6.16
N ALA A 39 -4.68 3.73 -7.31
CA ALA A 39 -5.89 4.51 -7.54
C ALA A 39 -7.17 3.64 -7.59
N GLY A 40 -7.03 2.33 -7.77
CA GLY A 40 -8.15 1.38 -7.81
C GLY A 40 -8.48 0.72 -6.48
N TRP A 41 -7.76 1.03 -5.40
CA TRP A 41 -8.00 0.49 -4.06
C TRP A 41 -8.88 1.39 -3.20
#